data_AF-A0A4Q5XYV8-F1
#
_entry.id   AF-A0A4Q5XYV8-F1
#
_cell.length_a   1.000
_cell.length_b   1.000
_cell.length_c   1.000
_cell.angle_alpha   90.00
_cell.angle_beta   90.00
_cell.angle_gamma   90.00
#
_symmetry.space_group_name_H-M   'P 1'
#
loop_
_entity.id
_entity.type
_entity.pdbx_description
1 polymer ?
#
loop_
_entity_poly.entity_id
_entity_poly.type
_entity_poly.pdbx_seq_one_letter_code
_entity_poly.pdbx_strand_id
1 'polypeptide(L)'
;MTEPTFRALDARLDAQRRVLRWILARMVVTPAQFADLMDNLDQTVIPQDHQEDPGAVPTEAFGEIAAFAAEMRAILDPVKRQHRTGPG
;
A
#
# COMPACT_ATOMS: atom_id res chain seq x y z
N MET A 1 13.48 -25.60 9.06
CA MET A 1 12.52 -24.50 8.84
C MET A 1 11.85 -24.77 7.50
N THR A 2 10.53 -24.95 7.46
CA THR A 2 9.81 -25.16 6.21
C THR A 2 9.66 -23.81 5.52
N GLU A 3 10.14 -23.69 4.29
CA GLU A 3 9.89 -22.53 3.43
C GLU A 3 8.37 -22.25 3.43
N PRO A 4 7.92 -21.02 3.75
CA PRO A 4 6.50 -20.72 3.72
C PRO A 4 5.98 -20.87 2.28
N THR A 5 4.95 -21.68 2.11
CA THR A 5 4.27 -21.79 0.80
C THR A 5 3.73 -20.42 0.38
N PHE A 6 3.68 -20.15 -0.92
CA PHE A 6 3.17 -18.90 -1.47
C PHE A 6 1.81 -18.50 -0.85
N ARG A 7 0.89 -19.46 -0.71
CA ARG A 7 -0.41 -19.27 -0.04
C ARG A 7 -0.29 -18.86 1.44
N ALA A 8 0.69 -19.37 2.16
CA ALA A 8 0.92 -19.00 3.56
C ALA A 8 1.51 -17.58 3.68
N LEU A 9 2.35 -17.17 2.72
CA LEU A 9 2.83 -15.78 2.63
C LEU A 9 1.68 -14.82 2.33
N ASP A 10 0.84 -15.14 1.34
CA ASP A 10 -0.34 -14.33 1.01
C ASP A 10 -1.26 -14.14 2.22
N ALA A 11 -1.59 -15.21 2.93
CA ALA A 11 -2.46 -15.15 4.11
C ALA A 11 -1.83 -14.30 5.24
N ARG A 12 -0.51 -14.36 5.41
CA ARG A 12 0.21 -13.56 6.40
C ARG A 12 0.23 -12.09 6.03
N LEU A 13 0.49 -11.75 4.77
CA LEU A 13 0.43 -10.39 4.26
C LEU A 13 -0.98 -9.81 4.42
N ASP A 14 -2.02 -10.57 4.06
CA ASP A 14 -3.41 -10.14 4.24
C ASP A 14 -3.77 -9.86 5.70
N ALA A 15 -3.31 -10.71 6.63
CA ALA A 15 -3.51 -10.48 8.06
C ALA A 15 -2.83 -9.18 8.51
N GLN A 16 -1.60 -8.93 8.07
CA GLN A 16 -0.86 -7.71 8.39
C GLN A 16 -1.55 -6.47 7.80
N ARG A 17 -1.96 -6.49 6.53
CA ARG A 17 -2.71 -5.40 5.88
C ARG A 17 -3.97 -5.04 6.65
N ARG A 18 -4.69 -6.04 7.16
CA ARG A 18 -5.94 -5.83 7.89
C ARG A 18 -5.71 -5.17 9.24
N VAL A 19 -4.67 -5.59 9.97
CA VAL A 19 -4.27 -4.97 11.24
C VAL A 19 -3.79 -3.54 11.01
N LEU A 20 -2.92 -3.31 10.04
CA LEU A 20 -2.39 -1.97 9.73
C LEU A 20 -3.51 -1.00 9.34
N ARG A 21 -4.45 -1.41 8.48
CA ARG A 21 -5.65 -0.62 8.16
C ARG A 21 -6.43 -0.22 9.41
N TRP A 22 -6.66 -1.17 10.31
CA TRP A 22 -7.43 -0.95 11.53
C TRP A 22 -6.74 0.04 12.49
N ILE A 23 -5.41 -0.04 12.57
CA ILE A 23 -4.59 0.90 13.35
C ILE A 23 -4.65 2.29 12.72
N LEU A 24 -4.38 2.40 11.42
CA LEU A 24 -4.38 3.68 10.71
C LEU A 24 -5.73 4.39 10.79
N ALA A 25 -6.83 3.66 10.60
CA ALA A 25 -8.18 4.21 10.72
C ALA A 25 -8.52 4.73 12.14
N ARG A 26 -7.77 4.34 13.17
CA ARG A 26 -7.94 4.82 14.55
C ARG A 26 -6.97 5.92 14.93
N MET A 27 -5.77 5.93 14.35
CA MET A 27 -4.75 6.92 14.66
C MET A 27 -4.92 8.19 13.82
N VAL A 28 -5.37 8.04 12.58
CA VAL A 28 -5.59 9.13 11.65
C VAL A 28 -7.05 9.55 11.75
N VAL A 29 -7.34 10.49 12.64
CA VAL A 29 -8.73 10.92 12.92
C VAL A 29 -9.03 12.32 12.41
N THR A 30 -7.99 13.09 12.07
CA THR A 30 -8.12 14.43 11.50
C THR A 30 -7.57 14.49 10.06
N PRO A 31 -8.08 15.41 9.23
CA PRO A 31 -7.50 15.66 7.91
C PRO A 31 -6.02 16.06 7.94
N ALA A 32 -5.59 16.79 8.98
CA ALA A 32 -4.19 17.22 9.14
C ALA A 32 -3.23 16.04 9.39
N GLN A 33 -3.62 15.11 10.27
CA GLN A 33 -2.86 13.86 10.50
C GLN A 33 -2.82 12.98 9.25
N PHE A 34 -3.90 12.99 8.46
CA PHE A 34 -3.93 12.25 7.20
C PHE A 34 -2.97 12.86 6.17
N ALA A 35 -2.92 14.19 6.07
CA ALA A 35 -1.97 14.88 5.20
C ALA A 35 -0.51 14.60 5.62
N ASP A 36 -0.18 14.74 6.91
CA ASP A 36 1.15 14.46 7.45
C ASP A 36 1.58 12.99 7.21
N LEU A 37 0.65 12.04 7.35
CA LEU A 37 0.91 10.65 6.99
C LEU A 37 1.23 10.48 5.50
N MET A 38 0.49 11.15 4.62
CA MET A 38 0.71 11.03 3.17
C MET A 38 2.04 11.68 2.74
N ASP A 39 2.41 12.79 3.37
CA ASP A 39 3.68 13.47 3.13
C ASP A 39 4.87 12.62 3.59
N ASN A 40 4.78 11.97 4.75
CA ASN A 40 5.82 11.06 5.24
C ASN A 40 5.96 9.77 4.43
N LEU A 41 4.87 9.29 3.81
CA LEU A 41 4.88 8.07 3.00
C LEU A 41 5.33 8.29 1.55
N ASP A 42 5.71 9.53 1.20
CA ASP A 42 6.33 9.96 -0.05
C ASP A 42 5.86 9.15 -1.28
N GLN A 43 4.57 9.29 -1.62
CA GLN A 43 3.95 8.56 -2.73
C GLN A 43 4.57 8.92 -4.11
N THR A 44 5.53 9.83 -4.19
CA THR A 44 6.24 10.18 -5.43
C THR A 44 7.08 9.03 -5.98
N VAL A 45 7.47 8.07 -5.12
CA VAL A 45 8.23 6.87 -5.50
C VAL A 45 7.33 5.73 -5.98
N ILE A 46 6.01 5.82 -5.77
CA ILE A 46 5.04 4.78 -6.15
C ILE A 46 4.68 4.99 -7.63
N PRO A 47 5.15 4.15 -8.58
CA PRO A 47 4.88 4.34 -9.99
C PRO A 47 3.36 4.31 -10.21
N GLN A 48 2.79 5.45 -10.60
CA GLN A 48 1.41 5.49 -11.09
C GLN A 48 1.41 4.85 -12.47
N ASP A 49 0.51 3.90 -12.63
CA ASP A 49 0.35 2.98 -13.73
C ASP A 49 0.73 3.50 -15.15
N HIS A 50 1.29 2.58 -15.95
CA HIS A 50 1.38 2.58 -17.43
C HIS A 50 2.64 3.10 -18.15
N GLN A 51 3.82 2.57 -17.84
CA GLN A 51 4.86 2.43 -18.88
C GLN A 51 5.42 1.01 -18.90
N GLU A 52 4.54 0.02 -19.09
CA GLU A 52 4.97 -1.28 -19.60
C GLU A 52 5.16 -1.15 -21.12
N ASP A 53 6.39 -0.86 -21.54
CA ASP A 53 6.80 -1.03 -22.94
C ASP A 53 6.75 -2.54 -23.28
N PRO A 54 5.98 -3.00 -24.28
CA PRO A 54 5.75 -4.43 -24.57
C PRO A 54 7.01 -5.26 -24.88
N GLY A 55 8.20 -4.65 -24.91
CA GLY A 55 9.49 -5.30 -25.11
C GLY A 55 10.49 -5.15 -23.95
N ALA A 56 10.14 -4.46 -22.86
CA ALA A 56 11.02 -4.30 -21.72
C ALA A 56 10.95 -5.54 -20.84
N VAL A 57 12.05 -6.29 -20.77
CA VAL A 57 12.20 -7.38 -19.79
C VAL A 57 12.12 -6.76 -18.41
N PRO A 58 11.14 -7.13 -17.54
CA PRO A 58 11.08 -6.60 -16.19
C PRO A 58 12.38 -6.99 -15.48
N THR A 59 13.22 -6.03 -15.12
CA THR A 59 14.30 -6.33 -14.17
C THR A 59 13.66 -6.64 -12.82
N GLU A 60 14.25 -7.54 -12.03
CA GLU A 60 13.68 -7.96 -10.73
C GLU A 60 13.36 -6.77 -9.82
N ALA A 61 14.15 -5.68 -9.92
CA ALA A 61 13.92 -4.42 -9.24
C ALA A 61 12.57 -3.74 -9.58
N PHE A 62 12.08 -3.83 -10.83
CA PHE A 62 10.75 -3.32 -11.19
C PHE A 62 9.63 -4.16 -10.55
N GLY A 63 9.83 -5.48 -10.42
CA GLY A 63 8.89 -6.36 -9.75
C GLY A 63 8.74 -6.04 -8.27
N GLU A 64 9.85 -5.78 -7.57
CA GLU A 64 9.84 -5.40 -6.15
C GLU A 64 9.19 -4.03 -5.91
N ILE A 65 9.50 -3.04 -6.75
CA ILE A 65 8.91 -1.69 -6.66
C ILE A 65 7.40 -1.73 -6.97
N ALA A 66 6.99 -2.50 -7.98
CA ALA A 66 5.58 -2.67 -8.31
C ALA A 66 4.80 -3.40 -7.21
N ALA A 67 5.37 -4.46 -6.62
CA ALA A 67 4.77 -5.17 -5.50
C ALA A 67 4.65 -4.27 -4.26
N PHE A 68 5.69 -3.48 -3.96
CA PHE A 68 5.67 -2.47 -2.89
C PHE A 68 4.56 -1.43 -3.13
N ALA A 69 4.47 -0.90 -4.36
CA ALA A 69 3.44 0.07 -4.74
C ALA A 69 2.02 -0.49 -4.58
N ALA A 70 1.79 -1.75 -5.00
CA ALA A 70 0.51 -2.43 -4.84
C ALA A 70 0.14 -2.62 -3.36
N GLU A 71 1.10 -3.00 -2.53
CA GLU A 71 0.93 -3.16 -1.09
C GLU A 71 0.52 -1.85 -0.41
N MET A 72 1.23 -0.77 -0.73
CA MET A 72 0.94 0.57 -0.20
C MET A 72 -0.46 1.05 -0.56
N ARG A 73 -0.90 0.84 -1.81
CA ARG A 73 -2.27 1.17 -2.23
C ARG A 73 -3.30 0.34 -1.46
N ALA A 74 -3.08 -0.96 -1.32
CA ALA A 74 -3.99 -1.84 -0.60
C ALA A 74 -4.20 -1.38 0.85
N ILE A 75 -3.16 -0.88 1.51
CA ILE A 75 -3.23 -0.38 2.89
C ILE A 75 -3.89 1.01 2.96
N LEU A 76 -3.51 1.94 2.08
CA LEU A 76 -3.86 3.36 2.21
C LEU A 76 -5.18 3.76 1.54
N ASP A 77 -5.58 3.14 0.43
CA ASP A 77 -6.82 3.49 -0.28
C ASP A 77 -8.10 3.44 0.58
N PRO A 78 -8.27 2.46 1.48
CA PRO A 78 -9.39 2.42 2.41
C PRO A 78 -9.39 3.60 3.38
N VAL A 79 -8.21 4.00 3.87
CA VAL A 79 -8.04 5.14 4.79
C VAL A 79 -8.35 6.44 4.04
N LYS A 80 -7.81 6.59 2.82
CA LYS A 80 -8.14 7.69 1.89
C LYS A 80 -9.64 7.84 1.69
N ARG A 81 -10.35 6.73 1.43
CA ARG A 81 -11.82 6.75 1.22
C ARG A 81 -12.55 7.24 2.46
N GLN A 82 -12.17 6.77 3.65
CA GLN A 82 -12.78 7.20 4.91
C GLN A 82 -12.68 8.71 5.13
N HIS A 83 -11.50 9.30 4.89
CA HIS A 83 -11.28 10.75 5.03
C HIS A 83 -11.92 11.58 3.92
N ARG A 84 -12.19 11.00 2.75
CA ARG A 84 -12.93 11.69 1.67
C ARG A 84 -14.43 11.77 1.92
N THR A 85 -14.97 10.91 2.80
CA THR A 85 -16.41 10.81 3.12
C THR A 85 -16.78 11.28 4.53
N GLY A 86 -15.83 11.77 5.32
CA GLY A 86 -16.13 12.32 6.65
C GLY A 86 -16.84 13.68 6.57
N PRO A 87 -17.77 14.01 7.50
CA PRO A 87 -18.34 15.35 7.55
C PRO A 87 -17.23 16.33 7.95
N GLY A 88 -17.10 17.43 7.19
CA GLY A 88 -16.28 18.57 7.59
C GLY A 88 -16.82 19.24 8.85
#